data_AF-A0A968EM49-F1
#
_entry.id   AF-A0A968EM49-F1
#
_cell.length_a   1.000
_cell.length_b   1.000
_cell.length_c   1.000
_cell.angle_alpha   90.00
_cell.angle_beta   90.00
_cell.angle_gamma   90.00
#
_symmetry.space_group_name_H-M   'P 1'
#
loop_
_entity.id
_entity.type
_entity.pdbx_description
1 polymer ?
#
loop_
_entity_poly.entity_id
_entity_poly.type
_entity_poly.pdbx_seq_one_letter_code
_entity_poly.pdbx_strand_id
1 'polypeptide(L)' 'RDRLGATAHHPRWAVAYKFEPRREISEIVDIVIQVGRTGKLTPVALLRPV' A
#
# COMPACT_ATOMS: atom_id res chain seq x y z
N ARG A 1 2.82 -31.79 -11.28
CA ARG A 1 1.66 -31.03 -10.73
C ARG A 1 0.68 -31.99 -10.04
N ASP A 2 0.20 -33.03 -10.73
CA ASP A 2 -0.82 -33.95 -10.20
C ASP A 2 -0.37 -34.69 -8.92
N ARG A 3 0.91 -35.08 -8.83
CA ARG A 3 1.47 -35.71 -7.62
C ARG A 3 1.58 -34.76 -6.41
N LEU A 4 1.74 -33.46 -6.66
CA LEU A 4 1.88 -32.44 -5.60
C LEU A 4 0.52 -31.86 -5.20
N GLY A 5 -0.44 -31.85 -6.12
CA GLY A 5 -1.82 -31.41 -5.88
C GLY A 5 -1.95 -29.92 -5.54
N ALA A 6 -3.15 -29.56 -5.08
CA ALA A 6 -3.48 -28.25 -4.56
C ALA A 6 -4.39 -28.42 -3.34
N THR A 7 -4.37 -27.43 -2.46
CA THR A 7 -5.39 -27.30 -1.41
C THR A 7 -6.52 -26.42 -1.92
N ALA A 8 -7.63 -26.29 -1.18
CA ALA A 8 -8.75 -25.43 -1.57
C ALA A 8 -8.35 -23.95 -1.80
N HIS A 9 -7.26 -23.50 -1.20
CA HIS A 9 -6.84 -22.10 -1.22
C HIS A 9 -5.59 -21.82 -2.09
N HIS A 10 -4.71 -22.82 -2.27
CA HIS A 10 -3.43 -22.61 -2.98
C HIS A 10 -2.76 -23.90 -3.49
N PRO A 11 -2.05 -23.83 -4.64
CA PRO A 11 -1.28 -24.95 -5.20
C PRO A 11 -0.02 -25.26 -4.37
N ARG A 12 0.36 -26.54 -4.26
CA ARG A 12 1.53 -26.97 -3.47
C ARG A 12 2.86 -26.91 -4.21
N TRP A 13 2.82 -26.72 -5.53
CA TRP A 13 3.98 -26.76 -6.43
C TRP A 13 4.45 -25.38 -6.90
N ALA A 14 3.81 -24.30 -6.42
CA ALA A 14 4.17 -22.93 -6.75
C ALA A 14 4.05 -22.04 -5.51
N VAL A 15 4.96 -21.07 -5.39
CA VAL A 15 4.98 -20.09 -4.32
C VAL A 15 5.08 -18.69 -4.93
N ALA A 16 4.32 -17.74 -4.38
CA ALA A 16 4.47 -16.34 -4.71
C ALA A 16 5.61 -15.76 -3.86
N TYR A 17 6.74 -15.44 -4.50
CA TYR A 17 7.82 -14.73 -3.84
C TYR A 17 7.47 -13.24 -3.77
N LYS A 18 7.09 -12.76 -2.58
CA LYS A 18 6.71 -11.37 -2.37
C LYS A 18 7.95 -10.54 -2.06
N PHE A 19 8.06 -9.38 -2.72
CA PHE A 19 9.04 -8.37 -2.36
C PHE A 19 8.70 -7.74 -1.01
N GLU A 20 9.71 -7.17 -0.38
CA GLU A 20 9.53 -6.40 0.85
C GLU A 20 8.50 -5.28 0.61
N PRO A 21 7.41 -5.24 1.37
CA PRO A 21 6.39 -4.22 1.19
C PRO A 21 6.99 -2.87 1.58
N ARG A 22 7.00 -1.92 0.65
CA ARG A 22 7.36 -0.52 0.94
C ARG A 22 6.26 0.11 1.79
N ARG A 23 6.42 0.03 3.11
CA ARG A 23 5.52 0.66 4.09
C ARG A 23 6.37 1.30 5.17
N GLU A 24 6.21 2.60 5.33
CA GLU A 24 6.86 3.38 6.37
C GLU A 24 5.77 4.07 7.19
N ILE A 25 5.97 4.14 8.50
CA ILE A 25 5.07 4.82 9.42
C ILE A 25 5.67 6.19 9.68
N SER A 26 4.92 7.25 9.38
CA SER A 26 5.28 8.63 9.69
C SER A 26 4.19 9.32 10.49
N GLU A 27 4.59 10.33 11.26
CA GLU A 27 3.67 11.20 11.98
C GLU A 27 3.19 12.34 11.08
N ILE A 28 1.89 12.64 11.16
CA ILE A 28 1.29 13.80 10.52
C ILE A 28 1.64 15.03 11.37
N VAL A 29 2.39 15.96 10.80
CA VAL A 29 2.77 17.22 11.45
C VAL A 29 1.66 18.26 11.31
N ASP A 30 1.06 18.35 10.14
CA ASP A 30 -0.01 19.32 9.85
C ASP A 30 -0.86 18.88 8.64
N ILE A 31 -2.06 19.44 8.48
CA ILE A 31 -2.93 19.24 7.33
C ILE A 31 -3.26 20.60 6.70
N VAL A 32 -2.69 20.84 5.52
CA VAL A 32 -2.91 22.08 4.77
C VAL A 32 -3.98 21.88 3.71
N ILE A 33 -4.77 22.92 3.43
CA ILE A 33 -5.81 22.87 2.41
C ILE A 33 -5.31 23.51 1.12
N GLN A 34 -5.26 22.74 0.04
CA GLN A 34 -4.98 23.26 -1.29
C GLN A 34 -6.28 23.53 -2.06
N VAL A 35 -6.38 24.71 -2.66
CA VAL A 35 -7.50 25.09 -3.51
C VAL A 35 -7.18 24.75 -4.96
N GLY A 36 -7.95 23.85 -5.56
CA GLY A 36 -7.85 23.52 -6.97
C GLY A 36 -8.38 24.64 -7.87
N ARG A 37 -8.04 24.61 -9.16
CA ARG A 37 -8.46 25.62 -10.16
C ARG A 37 -9.98 25.82 -10.26
N THR A 38 -10.77 24.82 -9.87
CA THR A 38 -12.24 24.84 -9.84
C THR A 38 -12.82 25.13 -8.45
N GLY A 39 -11.98 25.51 -7.47
CA GLY A 39 -12.40 25.76 -6.09
C GLY A 39 -12.46 24.51 -5.20
N LYS A 40 -12.09 23.32 -5.71
CA LYS A 40 -12.06 22.09 -4.91
C LYS A 40 -11.01 22.20 -3.80
N LEU A 41 -11.44 22.07 -2.54
CA LEU A 41 -10.56 22.01 -1.37
C LEU A 41 -10.01 20.59 -1.22
N THR A 42 -8.70 20.44 -1.33
CA THR A 42 -7.99 19.15 -1.18
C THR A 42 -7.11 19.22 0.06
N PRO A 43 -7.37 18.41 1.10
CA PRO A 43 -6.49 18.35 2.27
C PRO A 43 -5.22 17.56 1.93
N VAL A 44 -4.06 18.13 2.26
CA VAL A 44 -2.75 17.51 2.08
C VAL A 44 -2.05 17.43 3.42
N ALA A 45 -1.67 16.21 3.81
CA ALA A 45 -0.95 15.96 5.05
C ALA A 45 0.55 16.23 4.85
N LEU A 46 1.12 17.05 5.72
CA LEU A 46 2.56 17.24 5.86
C LEU A 46 3.07 16.22 6.86
N LEU A 47 3.94 15.32 6.39
CA LEU A 47 4.48 14.22 7.18
C LEU A 47 5.87 14.58 7.69
N ARG A 48 6.26 14.02 8.83
CA ARG A 48 7.67 14.03 9.25
C ARG A 48 8.49 13.23 8.23
N PRO A 49 9.68 13.70 7.80
CA PRO A 49 10.54 12.92 6.91
C PRO A 49 10.86 11.56 7.54
N VAL A 50 10.63 10.49 6.77
CA VAL A 50 10.98 9.10 7.08
C VAL A 50 12.21 8.69 6.28
#